data_AF-A0A8F2Q3B7-F1
#
_entry.id   AF-A0A8F2Q3B7-F1
#
_cell.length_a   1.000
_cell.length_b   1.000
_cell.length_c   1.000
_cell.angle_alpha   90.00
_cell.angle_beta   90.00
_cell.angle_gamma   90.00
#
_symmetry.space_group_name_H-M   'P 1'
#
loop_
_entity.id
_entity.type
_entity.pdbx_description
1 polymer ?
#
loop_
_entity_poly.entity_id
_entity_poly.type
_entity_poly.pdbx_seq_one_letter_code
_entity_poly.pdbx_strand_id
1 'polypeptide(L)'
;MMLISFMILYLISILILIYYLFSKNDLLMNTNFSSMYECGFMNLTFSRFFFSMNMFMYLILFIILDMEIFILSLLVFYEINFLITLNIFIFSMTLLMFYEWMSMSLNWFIK
;
A
#
# COMPACT_ATOMS: atom_id res chain seq x y z
N MET A 1 17.65 38.88 -4.47
CA MET A 1 17.06 37.59 -4.05
C MET A 1 17.23 36.50 -5.10
N MET A 2 16.83 36.74 -6.36
CA MET A 2 16.94 35.75 -7.44
C MET A 2 18.37 35.28 -7.77
N LEU A 3 19.37 36.16 -7.69
CA LEU A 3 20.78 35.78 -7.89
C LEU A 3 21.30 34.86 -6.78
N ILE A 4 20.86 35.07 -5.55
CA ILE A 4 21.27 34.24 -4.39
C ILE A 4 20.68 32.84 -4.54
N SER A 5 19.43 32.71 -4.99
CA SER A 5 18.83 31.40 -5.27
C SER A 5 19.54 30.65 -6.39
N PHE A 6 20.00 31.33 -7.44
CA PHE A 6 20.78 30.68 -8.51
C PHE A 6 22.15 30.20 -8.03
N MET A 7 22.84 30.97 -7.19
CA MET A 7 24.12 30.55 -6.61
C MET A 7 23.97 29.33 -5.69
N ILE A 8 22.89 29.27 -4.91
CA ILE A 8 22.58 28.12 -4.05
C ILE A 8 22.31 26.87 -4.89
N LEU A 9 21.51 26.99 -5.96
CA LEU A 9 21.22 25.87 -6.86
C LEU A 9 22.48 25.33 -7.55
N TYR A 10 23.39 26.22 -7.94
CA TYR A 10 24.67 25.85 -8.56
C TYR A 10 25.60 25.11 -7.58
N LEU A 11 25.64 25.52 -6.32
CA LEU A 11 26.41 24.81 -5.29
C LEU A 11 25.84 23.41 -5.03
N ILE A 12 24.51 23.28 -4.98
CA ILE A 12 23.84 21.99 -4.78
C ILE A 12 24.15 21.04 -5.93
N SER A 13 24.13 21.50 -7.18
CA SER A 13 24.42 20.63 -8.33
C SER A 13 25.87 20.14 -8.34
N ILE A 14 26.82 20.99 -7.93
CA ILE A 14 28.23 20.60 -7.78
C ILE A 14 28.39 19.54 -6.68
N LEU A 15 27.73 19.72 -5.53
CA LEU A 15 27.79 18.76 -4.43
C LEU A 15 27.22 17.39 -4.83
N ILE A 16 26.14 17.38 -5.60
CA ILE A 16 25.55 16.14 -6.14
C ILE A 16 26.50 15.46 -7.13
N LEU A 17 27.16 16.22 -8.00
CA LEU A 17 28.15 15.67 -8.93
C LEU A 17 29.35 15.06 -8.19
N ILE A 18 29.85 15.75 -7.16
CA ILE A 18 30.93 15.23 -6.31
C ILE A 18 30.46 13.93 -5.64
N TYR A 19 29.25 13.88 -5.08
CA TYR A 19 28.70 12.67 -4.48
C TYR A 19 28.68 11.49 -5.46
N TYR A 20 28.21 11.69 -6.69
CA TYR A 20 28.18 10.63 -7.70
C TYR A 20 29.57 10.18 -8.18
N LEU A 21 30.54 11.10 -8.23
CA LEU A 21 31.92 10.76 -8.61
C LEU A 21 32.65 10.00 -7.49
N PHE A 22 32.35 10.30 -6.24
CA PHE A 22 32.94 9.63 -5.08
C PHE A 22 32.15 8.42 -4.58
N SER A 23 30.88 8.28 -4.97
CA SER A 23 30.14 7.03 -4.76
C SER A 23 30.82 5.96 -5.61
N LYS A 24 31.67 5.16 -4.96
CA LYS A 24 32.10 3.89 -5.51
C LYS A 24 30.83 3.08 -5.74
N ASN A 25 30.34 3.08 -6.98
CA ASN A 25 29.54 1.97 -7.44
C ASN A 25 30.50 0.79 -7.41
N ASP A 26 30.43 0.01 -6.34
CA ASP A 26 31.05 -1.30 -6.28
C ASP A 26 30.42 -2.13 -7.41
N LEU A 27 30.98 -2.00 -8.61
CA LEU A 27 30.66 -2.81 -9.79
C LEU A 27 30.96 -4.29 -9.54
N LEU A 28 31.61 -4.58 -8.42
CA LEU A 28 31.76 -5.88 -7.79
C LEU A 28 31.03 -5.86 -6.44
N MET A 29 29.73 -5.53 -6.44
CA MET A 29 28.84 -5.83 -5.33
C MET A 29 28.96 -7.33 -5.08
N ASN A 30 29.76 -7.71 -4.08
CA ASN A 30 29.88 -9.10 -3.66
C ASN A 30 28.45 -9.61 -3.44
N THR A 31 28.07 -10.64 -4.20
CA THR A 31 26.71 -11.20 -4.26
C THR A 31 26.12 -11.54 -2.89
N ASN A 32 27.01 -11.74 -1.91
CA ASN A 32 26.68 -12.13 -0.54
C ASN A 32 26.36 -10.94 0.38
N PHE A 33 26.78 -9.72 0.01
CA PHE A 33 26.42 -8.49 0.72
C PHE A 33 25.26 -7.75 0.03
N SER A 34 25.00 -8.04 -1.25
CA SER A 34 23.86 -7.50 -2.01
C SER A 34 22.63 -8.41 -1.99
N SER A 35 22.73 -9.62 -1.44
CA SER A 35 21.57 -10.49 -1.22
C SER A 35 20.71 -9.93 -0.08
N MET A 36 19.40 -9.82 -0.32
CA MET A 36 18.40 -9.32 0.64
C MET A 36 18.25 -10.18 1.91
N TYR A 37 18.99 -11.29 2.01
CA TYR A 37 18.96 -12.24 3.12
C TYR A 37 20.37 -12.60 3.60
N GLU A 38 20.56 -12.58 4.91
CA GLU A 38 21.85 -12.78 5.60
C GLU A 38 22.38 -14.22 5.52
N CYS A 39 21.56 -15.18 5.08
CA CYS A 39 21.90 -16.61 5.03
C CYS A 39 21.97 -17.20 3.60
N GLY A 40 22.02 -16.36 2.55
CA GLY A 40 22.17 -16.85 1.17
C GLY A 40 20.95 -17.60 0.62
N PHE A 41 19.77 -17.40 1.21
CA PHE A 41 18.54 -17.97 0.68
C PHE A 41 18.22 -17.39 -0.70
N MET A 42 17.90 -18.26 -1.65
CA MET A 42 17.38 -17.86 -2.96
C MET A 42 16.18 -16.93 -2.75
N ASN A 43 16.25 -15.72 -3.28
CA ASN A 43 15.06 -14.91 -3.55
C ASN A 43 14.12 -15.81 -4.34
N LEU A 44 12.92 -16.02 -3.80
CA LEU A 44 11.84 -16.78 -4.41
C LEU A 44 11.79 -16.46 -5.91
N THR A 45 12.34 -17.35 -6.74
CA THR A 45 12.60 -17.12 -8.17
C THR A 45 11.32 -17.10 -9.00
N PHE A 46 10.18 -17.26 -8.34
CA PHE A 46 8.87 -17.25 -8.96
C PHE A 46 8.29 -15.85 -8.88
N SER A 47 8.10 -15.23 -10.04
CA SER A 47 7.30 -14.00 -10.19
C SER A 47 5.84 -14.17 -9.76
N ARG A 48 5.42 -15.41 -9.51
CA ARG A 48 4.10 -15.79 -8.98
C ARG A 48 4.30 -16.60 -7.72
N PHE A 49 4.32 -15.91 -6.59
CA PHE A 49 4.17 -16.57 -5.31
C PHE A 49 2.68 -16.87 -5.10
N PHE A 50 2.34 -18.09 -4.67
CA PHE A 50 0.96 -18.41 -4.31
C PHE A 50 0.60 -17.63 -3.06
N PHE A 51 -0.10 -16.51 -3.25
CA PHE A 51 -0.64 -15.73 -2.17
C PHE A 51 -1.76 -16.49 -1.48
N SER A 52 -1.89 -16.35 -0.17
CA SER A 52 -3.00 -16.97 0.54
C SER A 52 -4.32 -16.37 0.06
N MET A 53 -5.28 -17.22 -0.31
CA MET A 53 -6.60 -16.79 -0.77
C MET A 53 -7.32 -15.91 0.27
N ASN A 54 -7.05 -16.15 1.55
CA ASN A 54 -7.60 -15.36 2.66
C ASN A 54 -7.19 -13.88 2.56
N MET A 55 -5.94 -13.60 2.20
CA MET A 55 -5.46 -12.23 2.05
C MET A 55 -6.05 -11.52 0.84
N PHE A 56 -6.42 -12.27 -0.21
CA PHE A 56 -7.16 -11.72 -1.34
C PHE A 56 -8.61 -11.37 -0.96
N MET A 57 -9.26 -12.20 -0.13
CA MET A 57 -10.61 -11.90 0.38
C MET A 57 -10.64 -10.63 1.24
N TYR A 58 -9.64 -10.41 2.10
CA TYR A 58 -9.52 -9.15 2.86
C TYR A 58 -9.40 -7.92 1.95
N LEU A 59 -8.69 -8.03 0.82
CA LEU A 59 -8.57 -6.94 -0.15
C LEU A 59 -9.91 -6.62 -0.82
N ILE A 60 -10.65 -7.65 -1.27
CA ILE A 60 -11.98 -7.45 -1.87
C ILE A 60 -12.92 -6.80 -0.86
N LEU A 61 -12.92 -7.29 0.37
CA LEU A 61 -13.68 -6.74 1.47
C LEU A 61 -13.41 -5.27 1.71
N PHE A 62 -12.13 -4.94 1.84
CA PHE A 62 -11.69 -3.57 2.05
C PHE A 62 -12.17 -2.66 0.92
N ILE A 63 -12.05 -3.10 -0.34
CA ILE A 63 -12.52 -2.33 -1.50
C ILE A 63 -14.03 -2.10 -1.45
N ILE A 64 -14.83 -3.13 -1.13
CA ILE A 64 -16.30 -2.98 -1.03
C ILE A 64 -16.65 -2.00 0.09
N LEU A 65 -16.01 -2.12 1.25
CA LEU A 65 -16.27 -1.28 2.41
C LEU A 65 -15.90 0.19 2.16
N ASP A 66 -14.79 0.43 1.46
CA ASP A 66 -14.33 1.78 1.09
C ASP A 66 -15.25 2.42 0.03
N MET A 67 -15.76 1.63 -0.92
CA MET A 67 -16.75 2.08 -1.90
C MET A 67 -18.09 2.45 -1.26
N GLU A 68 -18.55 1.71 -0.25
CA GLU A 68 -19.77 2.07 0.49
C GLU A 68 -19.60 3.37 1.28
N ILE A 69 -18.43 3.61 1.89
CA ILE A 69 -18.13 4.88 2.60
C ILE A 69 -18.13 6.06 1.61
N PHE A 70 -17.56 5.87 0.42
CA PHE A 70 -17.62 6.88 -0.64
C PHE A 70 -19.06 7.23 -1.04
N ILE A 71 -19.92 6.23 -1.19
CA ILE A 71 -21.35 6.42 -1.51
C ILE A 71 -22.06 7.19 -0.38
N LEU A 72 -21.75 6.89 0.89
CA LEU A 72 -22.29 7.64 2.03
C LEU A 72 -21.92 9.13 1.96
N SER A 73 -20.66 9.44 1.66
CA SER A 73 -20.18 10.82 1.52
C SER A 73 -20.93 11.60 0.43
N LEU A 74 -21.18 10.96 -0.72
CA LEU A 74 -22.01 11.52 -1.80
C LEU A 74 -23.46 11.76 -1.36
N LEU A 75 -24.08 10.80 -0.68
CA LEU A 75 -25.47 10.92 -0.20
C LEU A 75 -25.64 12.07 0.80
N VAL A 76 -24.64 12.31 1.67
CA VAL A 76 -24.60 13.45 2.58
C VAL A 76 -24.52 14.76 1.81
N PHE A 77 -23.68 14.82 0.77
CA PHE A 77 -23.51 16.02 -0.07
C PHE A 77 -24.80 16.44 -0.79
N TYR A 78 -25.65 15.47 -1.20
CA TYR A 78 -26.92 15.72 -1.88
C TYR A 78 -28.12 15.96 -0.93
N GLU A 79 -27.88 16.14 0.37
CA GLU A 79 -28.91 16.41 1.40
C GLU A 79 -30.08 15.41 1.41
N ILE A 80 -29.84 14.15 1.05
CA ILE A 80 -30.82 13.09 1.25
C ILE A 80 -30.94 12.85 2.76
N ASN A 81 -32.16 12.57 3.25
CA ASN A 81 -32.47 12.31 4.66
C ASN A 81 -31.37 11.48 5.37
N PHE A 82 -30.50 12.18 6.10
CA PHE A 82 -29.26 11.64 6.66
C PHE A 82 -29.50 10.46 7.60
N LEU A 83 -30.58 10.50 8.38
CA LEU A 83 -30.94 9.42 9.31
C LEU A 83 -31.33 8.14 8.59
N ILE A 84 -32.02 8.24 7.45
CA ILE A 84 -32.47 7.06 6.70
C ILE A 84 -31.28 6.46 5.95
N THR A 85 -30.43 7.29 5.33
CA THR A 85 -29.24 6.83 4.61
C THR A 85 -28.23 6.19 5.55
N LEU A 86 -28.00 6.76 6.73
CA LEU A 86 -27.14 6.14 7.75
C LEU A 86 -27.67 4.79 8.23
N ASN A 87 -28.97 4.68 8.49
CA ASN A 87 -29.55 3.41 8.95
C ASN A 87 -29.42 2.31 7.89
N ILE A 88 -29.66 2.66 6.62
CA ILE A 88 -29.48 1.72 5.49
C ILE A 88 -28.01 1.32 5.35
N PHE A 89 -27.08 2.27 5.49
CA PHE A 89 -25.64 2.02 5.42
C PHE A 89 -25.14 1.11 6.56
N ILE A 90 -25.56 1.37 7.80
CA ILE A 90 -25.18 0.52 8.94
C ILE A 90 -25.77 -0.89 8.76
N PHE A 91 -26.99 -0.99 8.22
CA PHE A 91 -27.62 -2.27 7.94
C PHE A 91 -26.91 -3.06 6.83
N SER A 92 -26.49 -2.42 5.73
CA SER A 92 -25.71 -3.09 4.67
C SER A 92 -24.37 -3.59 5.20
N MET A 93 -23.66 -2.75 5.95
CA MET A 93 -22.37 -3.09 6.55
C MET A 93 -22.46 -4.29 7.51
N THR A 94 -23.47 -4.29 8.38
CA THR A 94 -23.68 -5.40 9.31
C THR A 94 -24.03 -6.68 8.58
N LEU A 95 -24.89 -6.64 7.56
CA LEU A 95 -25.22 -7.82 6.75
C LEU A 95 -24.00 -8.41 6.02
N LEU A 96 -23.17 -7.55 5.43
CA LEU A 96 -21.96 -7.97 4.72
C LEU A 96 -21.00 -8.70 5.68
N MET A 97 -20.74 -8.10 6.84
CA MET A 97 -19.89 -8.71 7.88
C MET A 97 -20.47 -10.02 8.41
N PHE A 98 -21.79 -10.10 8.62
CA PHE A 98 -22.44 -11.34 9.05
C PHE A 98 -22.32 -12.45 8.02
N TYR A 99 -22.53 -12.14 6.74
CA TYR A 99 -22.41 -13.11 5.65
C TYR A 99 -21.01 -13.73 5.61
N GLU A 100 -19.98 -12.89 5.74
CA GLU A 100 -18.61 -13.37 5.69
C GLU A 100 -18.18 -14.13 6.92
N TRP A 101 -18.64 -13.69 8.09
CA TRP A 101 -18.35 -14.39 9.33
C TRP A 101 -18.91 -15.82 9.29
N MET A 102 -20.11 -16.00 8.74
CA MET A 102 -20.70 -17.32 8.51
C MET A 102 -19.95 -18.13 7.43
N SER A 103 -19.34 -17.47 6.45
CA SER A 103 -18.59 -18.13 5.38
C SER A 103 -17.24 -18.71 5.82
N MET A 104 -16.76 -18.39 7.05
CA MET A 104 -15.49 -18.87 7.63
C MET A 104 -14.26 -18.69 6.71
N SER A 105 -14.33 -17.73 5.79
CA SER A 105 -13.24 -17.36 4.86
C SER A 105 -12.06 -16.67 5.56
N LEU A 106 -12.33 -16.10 6.74
CA LEU A 106 -11.35 -15.41 7.57
C LEU A 106 -10.75 -16.38 8.59
N ASN A 107 -10.09 -17.45 8.13
CA ASN A 107 -9.31 -18.30 9.03
C ASN A 107 -7.94 -17.65 9.27
N TRP A 108 -7.79 -17.09 10.47
CA TRP A 108 -6.60 -16.37 10.95
C TRP A 108 -5.44 -17.33 11.27
N PHE A 109 -5.75 -18.61 11.46
CA PHE A 109 -4.76 -19.64 11.68
C PHE A 109 -4.35 -20.21 10.33
N ILE A 110 -3.17 -19.77 9.88
CA ILE A 110 -2.37 -20.47 8.89
C ILE A 110 -2.19 -21.90 9.41
N LYS A 111 -2.66 -22.88 8.65
CA LYS A 111 -2.35 -24.29 8.87
C LYS A 111 -1.15 -24.67 8.03
#